data_AF-A0AAW5V8K1-F1
#
_entry.id   AF-A0AAW5V8K1-F1
#
_cell.length_a   1.000
_cell.length_b   1.000
_cell.length_c   1.000
_cell.angle_alpha   90.00
_cell.angle_beta   90.00
_cell.angle_gamma   90.00
#
_symmetry.space_group_name_H-M   'P 1'
#
loop_
_entity.id
_entity.type
_entity.pdbx_description
1 polymer ?
#
loop_
_entity_poly.entity_id
_entity_poly.type
_entity_poly.pdbx_seq_one_letter_code
_entity_poly.pdbx_strand_id
1 'polypeptide(L)'
;MKPTKKILGAEGFFQTKIKLENELIRLEELERDAKVRINSMIDLSEEMIQLSKNNESPYFLQRSKRLNAEIIKFKIKNEYKQKEFDSLFHILEKIKSEDKIEFLDSALKNRINRIANHLIEKKISSPQKLNGKLVFICYMLEGVHFLIPKKSYRILRDIPAFKKQLRIKDKLVPLFPGPGFVLMEEGEKKQKNVILLKDSSKKEHGFYFDELKEDWAVSKTSLEEMLEKDSTNGQILGKIKRKGKLYHLVKI
;
A
#
# COMPACT_ATOMS: atom_id res chain seq x y z
N MET A 1 26.79 -39.88 -71.15
CA MET A 1 26.59 -38.56 -70.49
C MET A 1 25.72 -38.78 -69.26
N LYS A 2 26.20 -38.44 -68.05
CA LYS A 2 25.38 -38.52 -66.83
C LYS A 2 24.41 -37.34 -66.82
N PRO A 3 23.09 -37.54 -66.62
CA PRO A 3 22.18 -36.42 -66.51
C PRO A 3 22.47 -35.70 -65.19
N THR A 4 22.88 -34.44 -65.28
CA THR A 4 22.97 -33.53 -64.15
C THR A 4 21.57 -33.37 -63.58
N LYS A 5 21.27 -34.08 -62.50
CA LYS A 5 20.11 -33.80 -61.65
C LYS A 5 20.33 -32.40 -61.04
N LYS A 6 19.88 -31.35 -61.74
CA LYS A 6 19.64 -30.03 -61.16
C LYS A 6 18.42 -30.19 -60.25
N ILE A 7 18.65 -30.64 -59.02
CA ILE A 7 17.59 -30.78 -58.02
C ILE A 7 17.21 -29.37 -57.58
N LEU A 8 16.14 -28.83 -58.15
CA LEU A 8 14.93 -28.27 -57.50
C LEU A 8 15.07 -27.52 -56.15
N GLY A 9 16.22 -26.92 -55.84
CA GLY A 9 16.39 -26.08 -54.64
C GLY A 9 15.58 -24.78 -54.70
N ALA A 10 15.24 -24.32 -55.90
CA ALA A 10 14.42 -23.13 -56.10
C ALA A 10 13.02 -23.31 -55.49
N GLU A 11 12.39 -24.46 -55.65
CA GLU A 11 11.04 -24.70 -55.15
C GLU A 11 11.00 -24.74 -53.62
N GLY A 12 11.96 -25.42 -52.98
CA GLY A 12 12.12 -25.41 -51.53
C GLY A 12 12.49 -24.02 -50.97
N PHE A 13 13.30 -23.24 -51.70
CA PHE A 13 13.62 -21.86 -51.36
C PHE A 13 12.36 -20.97 -51.38
N PHE A 14 11.58 -21.00 -52.46
CA PHE A 14 10.37 -20.17 -52.57
C PHE A 14 9.27 -20.61 -51.59
N GLN A 15 9.12 -21.90 -51.31
CA GLN A 15 8.24 -22.37 -50.22
C GLN A 15 8.68 -21.85 -48.85
N THR A 16 9.98 -21.83 -48.58
CA THR A 16 10.53 -21.29 -47.32
C THR A 16 10.36 -19.78 -47.23
N LYS A 17 10.55 -19.05 -48.34
CA LYS A 17 10.26 -17.61 -48.44
C LYS A 17 8.79 -17.33 -48.10
N ILE A 18 7.85 -18.08 -48.68
CA ILE A 18 6.41 -17.90 -48.40
C ILE A 18 6.11 -18.12 -46.91
N LYS A 19 6.73 -19.14 -46.29
CA LYS A 19 6.59 -19.36 -44.84
C LYS A 19 7.13 -18.18 -44.04
N LEU A 20 8.29 -17.63 -44.40
CA LEU A 20 8.86 -16.45 -43.74
C LEU A 20 7.94 -15.23 -43.89
N GLU A 21 7.37 -15.00 -45.09
CA GLU A 21 6.42 -13.92 -45.33
C GLU A 21 5.17 -14.06 -44.46
N ASN A 22 4.63 -15.28 -44.33
CA ASN A 22 3.49 -15.54 -43.46
C ASN A 22 3.82 -15.28 -41.98
N GLU A 23 5.02 -15.65 -41.51
CA GLU A 23 5.46 -15.34 -40.13
C GLU A 23 5.64 -13.84 -39.91
N LEU A 24 6.12 -13.09 -40.91
CA LEU A 24 6.21 -11.63 -40.83
C LEU A 24 4.83 -10.97 -40.75
N ILE A 25 3.89 -11.42 -41.59
CA ILE A 25 2.48 -10.95 -41.55
C ILE A 25 1.88 -11.21 -40.16
N ARG A 26 2.07 -12.43 -39.63
CA ARG A 26 1.56 -12.79 -38.31
C ARG A 26 2.19 -11.96 -37.20
N LEU A 27 3.48 -11.67 -37.27
CA LEU A 27 4.16 -10.80 -36.31
C LEU A 27 3.60 -9.37 -36.34
N GLU A 28 3.33 -8.85 -37.54
CA GLU A 28 2.73 -7.53 -37.74
C GLU A 28 1.29 -7.46 -37.17
N GLU A 29 0.48 -8.50 -37.40
CA GLU A 29 -0.85 -8.63 -36.79
C GLU A 29 -0.78 -8.62 -35.26
N LEU A 30 0.13 -9.41 -34.67
CA LEU A 30 0.32 -9.43 -33.22
C LEU A 30 0.78 -8.07 -32.67
N GLU A 31 1.62 -7.34 -33.41
CA GLU A 31 2.06 -6.00 -33.01
C GLU A 31 0.89 -4.99 -33.02
N ARG A 32 0.04 -5.04 -34.06
CA ARG A 32 -1.19 -4.23 -34.13
C ARG A 32 -2.14 -4.56 -32.98
N ASP A 33 -2.40 -5.84 -32.73
CA ASP A 33 -3.28 -6.28 -31.63
C ASP A 33 -2.72 -5.85 -30.27
N ALA A 34 -1.41 -5.99 -30.06
CA ALA A 34 -0.76 -5.52 -28.83
C ALA A 34 -0.97 -4.02 -28.61
N LYS A 35 -0.82 -3.19 -29.64
CA LYS A 35 -1.08 -1.74 -29.57
C LYS A 35 -2.52 -1.44 -29.15
N VAL A 36 -3.50 -2.16 -29.72
CA VAL A 36 -4.91 -2.02 -29.34
C VAL A 36 -5.12 -2.38 -27.86
N ARG A 37 -4.54 -3.49 -27.40
CA ARG A 37 -4.64 -3.92 -26.00
C ARG A 37 -3.99 -2.93 -25.04
N ILE A 38 -2.84 -2.36 -25.39
CA ILE A 38 -2.14 -1.36 -24.57
C ILE A 38 -2.95 -0.07 -24.45
N ASN A 39 -3.55 0.40 -25.55
CA ASN A 39 -4.43 1.57 -25.47
C ASN A 39 -5.63 1.29 -24.56
N SER A 40 -6.24 0.11 -24.68
CA SER A 40 -7.32 -0.29 -23.75
C SER A 40 -6.85 -0.35 -22.28
N MET A 41 -5.62 -0.77 -21.99
CA MET A 41 -5.06 -0.72 -20.63
C MET A 41 -4.90 0.71 -20.13
N ILE A 42 -4.51 1.65 -20.99
CA ILE A 42 -4.41 3.08 -20.64
C ILE A 42 -5.80 3.62 -20.31
N ASP A 43 -6.79 3.37 -21.17
CA ASP A 43 -8.17 3.84 -20.98
C ASP A 43 -8.75 3.33 -19.65
N LEU A 44 -8.59 2.04 -19.36
CA LEU A 44 -9.01 1.43 -18.08
C LEU A 44 -8.29 2.06 -16.88
N SER A 45 -6.99 2.32 -17.02
CA SER A 45 -6.22 2.96 -15.95
C SER A 45 -6.65 4.42 -15.71
N GLU A 46 -7.02 5.15 -16.76
CA GLU A 46 -7.56 6.50 -16.65
C GLU A 46 -8.96 6.50 -16.03
N GLU A 47 -9.80 5.53 -16.38
CA GLU A 47 -11.11 5.32 -15.75
C GLU A 47 -10.97 5.08 -14.25
N MET A 48 -10.01 4.25 -13.81
CA MET A 48 -9.72 4.05 -12.39
C MET A 48 -9.31 5.36 -11.68
N ILE A 49 -8.52 6.21 -12.33
CA ILE A 49 -8.16 7.54 -11.80
C ILE A 49 -9.40 8.41 -11.68
N GLN A 50 -10.25 8.44 -12.70
CA GLN A 50 -11.45 9.28 -12.71
C GLN A 50 -12.45 8.84 -11.64
N LEU A 51 -12.69 7.54 -11.51
CA LEU A 51 -13.51 6.96 -10.45
C LEU A 51 -12.96 7.33 -9.07
N SER A 52 -11.64 7.23 -8.87
CA SER A 52 -11.02 7.58 -7.59
C SER A 52 -11.12 9.08 -7.27
N LYS A 53 -11.02 9.96 -8.27
CA LYS A 53 -11.23 11.41 -8.11
C LYS A 53 -12.68 11.73 -7.74
N ASN A 54 -13.63 11.18 -8.49
CA ASN A 54 -15.06 11.44 -8.32
C ASN A 54 -15.57 11.00 -6.95
N ASN A 55 -14.96 9.97 -6.37
CA ASN A 55 -15.35 9.41 -5.06
C ASN A 55 -14.42 9.88 -3.92
N GLU A 56 -13.64 10.94 -4.11
CA GLU A 56 -12.72 11.49 -3.09
C GLU A 56 -11.95 10.40 -2.34
N SER A 57 -11.31 9.49 -3.08
CA SER A 57 -10.62 8.32 -2.54
C SER A 57 -9.09 8.45 -2.74
N PRO A 58 -8.37 9.17 -1.85
CA PRO A 58 -6.95 9.49 -2.04
C PRO A 58 -6.05 8.26 -2.21
N TYR A 59 -6.31 7.17 -1.48
CA TYR A 59 -5.50 5.96 -1.57
C TYR A 59 -5.62 5.35 -2.97
N PHE A 60 -6.86 5.15 -3.45
CA PHE A 60 -7.10 4.60 -4.78
C PHE A 60 -6.63 5.52 -5.89
N LEU A 61 -6.76 6.84 -5.69
CA LEU A 61 -6.27 7.83 -6.65
C LEU A 61 -4.76 7.76 -6.81
N GLN A 62 -4.02 7.66 -5.70
CA GLN A 62 -2.56 7.57 -5.74
C GLN A 62 -2.11 6.26 -6.40
N ARG A 63 -2.75 5.13 -6.05
CA ARG A 63 -2.41 3.82 -6.63
C ARG A 63 -2.72 3.75 -8.13
N SER A 64 -3.85 4.31 -8.55
CA SER A 64 -4.24 4.34 -9.97
C SER A 64 -3.31 5.24 -10.79
N LYS A 65 -2.87 6.39 -10.24
CA LYS A 65 -1.86 7.25 -10.88
C LYS A 65 -0.52 6.54 -11.06
N ARG A 66 -0.06 5.80 -10.04
CA ARG A 66 1.18 5.02 -10.13
C ARG A 66 1.08 3.92 -11.19
N LEU A 67 -0.04 3.18 -11.22
CA LEU A 67 -0.29 2.16 -12.23
C LEU A 67 -0.26 2.78 -13.65
N ASN A 68 -0.94 3.91 -13.84
CA ASN A 68 -0.96 4.62 -15.12
C ASN A 68 0.44 5.01 -15.60
N ALA A 69 1.28 5.56 -14.70
CA ALA A 69 2.65 5.91 -15.04
C ALA A 69 3.48 4.70 -15.50
N GLU A 70 3.32 3.55 -14.86
CA GLU A 70 3.99 2.32 -15.27
C GLU A 70 3.45 1.74 -16.58
N ILE A 71 2.14 1.85 -16.85
CA ILE A 71 1.54 1.48 -18.15
C ILE A 71 2.07 2.40 -19.27
N ILE A 72 2.23 3.70 -19.02
CA ILE A 72 2.82 4.64 -19.99
C ILE A 72 4.27 4.27 -20.28
N LYS A 73 5.07 3.96 -19.24
CA LYS A 73 6.44 3.46 -19.42
C LYS A 73 6.49 2.15 -20.21
N PHE A 74 5.56 1.23 -19.94
CA PHE A 74 5.42 -0.02 -20.66
C PHE A 74 5.17 0.20 -22.15
N LYS A 75 4.27 1.14 -22.51
CA LYS A 75 4.03 1.56 -23.90
C LYS A 75 5.27 2.15 -24.57
N ILE A 76 6.01 3.01 -23.87
CA ILE A 76 7.20 3.68 -24.43
C ILE A 76 8.35 2.68 -24.66
N LYS A 77 8.58 1.76 -23.72
CA LYS A 77 9.64 0.75 -23.86
C LYS A 77 9.44 -0.12 -25.09
N ASN A 78 8.17 -0.44 -25.43
CA ASN A 78 7.82 -1.32 -26.55
C ASN A 78 8.55 -2.68 -26.52
N GLU A 79 9.01 -3.10 -25.33
CA GLU A 79 9.67 -4.38 -25.08
C GLU A 79 8.77 -5.23 -24.19
N TYR A 80 7.96 -6.11 -24.80
CA TYR A 80 6.98 -6.95 -24.10
C TYR A 80 7.62 -8.17 -23.43
N LYS A 81 8.59 -7.93 -22.54
CA LYS A 81 9.24 -8.96 -21.74
C LYS A 81 8.37 -9.30 -20.53
N GLN A 82 8.36 -10.56 -20.12
CA GLN A 82 7.55 -11.06 -18.99
C GLN A 82 7.71 -10.21 -17.72
N LYS A 83 8.95 -9.83 -17.37
CA LYS A 83 9.26 -8.97 -16.22
C LYS A 83 8.50 -7.64 -16.19
N GLU A 84 8.17 -7.08 -17.36
CA GLU A 84 7.45 -5.81 -17.46
C GLU A 84 5.97 -6.01 -17.14
N PHE A 85 5.39 -7.15 -17.52
CA PHE A 85 4.04 -7.55 -17.12
C PHE A 85 3.97 -7.86 -15.61
N ASP A 86 4.96 -8.57 -15.07
CA ASP A 86 5.00 -8.93 -13.64
C ASP A 86 4.95 -7.68 -12.75
N SER A 87 5.64 -6.61 -13.15
CA SER A 87 5.58 -5.31 -12.47
C SER A 87 4.16 -4.73 -12.42
N LEU A 88 3.45 -4.76 -13.56
CA LEU A 88 2.07 -4.26 -13.66
C LEU A 88 1.10 -5.12 -12.82
N PHE A 89 1.21 -6.45 -12.90
CA PHE A 89 0.41 -7.37 -12.10
C PHE A 89 0.65 -7.18 -10.60
N HIS A 90 1.90 -6.99 -10.19
CA HIS A 90 2.23 -6.75 -8.79
C HIS A 90 1.66 -5.41 -8.27
N ILE A 91 1.53 -4.38 -9.11
CA ILE A 91 0.87 -3.13 -8.73
C ILE A 91 -0.64 -3.35 -8.58
N LEU A 92 -1.27 -4.06 -9.54
CA LEU A 92 -2.69 -4.39 -9.50
C LEU A 92 -3.06 -5.25 -8.29
N GLU A 93 -2.25 -6.24 -7.94
CA GLU A 93 -2.45 -7.10 -6.76
C GLU A 93 -2.54 -6.28 -5.45
N LYS A 94 -1.83 -5.16 -5.39
CA LYS A 94 -1.86 -4.26 -4.22
C LYS A 94 -3.10 -3.37 -4.16
N ILE A 95 -3.94 -3.34 -5.19
CA ILE A 95 -5.23 -2.64 -5.20
C ILE A 95 -6.30 -3.65 -4.80
N LYS A 96 -6.54 -3.77 -3.49
CA LYS A 96 -7.44 -4.80 -2.96
C LYS A 96 -8.89 -4.34 -2.95
N SER A 97 -9.79 -5.28 -3.23
CA SER A 97 -11.24 -5.06 -3.11
C SER A 97 -11.69 -4.86 -1.66
N GLU A 98 -10.91 -5.34 -0.69
CA GLU A 98 -11.13 -5.13 0.75
C GLU A 98 -11.02 -3.66 1.15
N ASP A 99 -10.26 -2.86 0.39
CA ASP A 99 -10.07 -1.42 0.64
C ASP A 99 -11.25 -0.59 0.11
N LYS A 100 -12.27 -1.20 -0.52
CA LYS A 100 -13.44 -0.51 -1.11
C LYS A 100 -14.22 0.38 -0.14
N ILE A 101 -13.97 0.27 1.16
CA ILE A 101 -14.56 1.14 2.18
C ILE A 101 -14.25 2.63 1.96
N GLU A 102 -13.16 2.96 1.24
CA GLU A 102 -12.86 4.34 0.86
C GLU A 102 -13.85 4.92 -0.17
N PHE A 103 -14.49 4.06 -0.97
CA PHE A 103 -15.55 4.45 -1.93
C PHE A 103 -16.96 4.50 -1.30
N LEU A 104 -17.12 4.11 -0.03
CA LEU A 104 -18.42 4.16 0.65
C LEU A 104 -18.67 5.57 1.21
N ASP A 105 -19.21 6.39 0.31
CA ASP A 105 -19.29 7.84 0.36
C ASP A 105 -20.13 8.43 1.54
N SER A 106 -19.70 9.63 1.91
CA SER A 106 -20.24 10.72 2.75
C SER A 106 -21.69 10.66 3.28
N ALA A 107 -22.66 10.07 2.58
CA ALA A 107 -24.04 9.93 3.05
C ALA A 107 -24.16 8.98 4.26
N LEU A 108 -23.43 7.85 4.24
CA LEU A 108 -23.34 6.95 5.40
C LEU A 108 -22.58 7.62 6.55
N LYS A 109 -21.53 8.38 6.24
CA LYS A 109 -20.74 9.17 7.21
C LYS A 109 -21.62 10.21 7.91
N ASN A 110 -22.51 10.90 7.17
CA ASN A 110 -23.47 11.86 7.71
C ASN A 110 -24.59 11.21 8.53
N ARG A 111 -25.07 10.03 8.10
CA ARG A 111 -26.09 9.27 8.84
C ARG A 111 -25.53 8.69 10.13
N ILE A 112 -24.30 8.16 10.10
CA ILE A 112 -23.55 7.70 11.27
C ILE A 112 -23.22 8.87 12.21
N ASN A 113 -22.82 10.04 11.67
CA ASN A 113 -22.58 11.23 12.49
C ASN A 113 -23.85 11.78 13.14
N ARG A 114 -25.01 11.77 12.46
CA ARG A 114 -26.31 12.12 13.09
C ARG A 114 -26.68 11.15 14.20
N ILE A 115 -26.54 9.85 13.97
CA ILE A 115 -26.83 8.81 14.98
C ILE A 115 -25.85 8.95 16.16
N ALA A 116 -24.58 9.24 15.92
CA ALA A 116 -23.57 9.46 16.94
C ALA A 116 -23.82 10.75 17.75
N ASN A 117 -24.24 11.84 17.10
CA ASN A 117 -24.57 13.09 17.79
C ASN A 117 -25.82 12.93 18.69
N HIS A 118 -26.83 12.18 18.23
CA HIS A 118 -28.01 11.86 19.04
C HIS A 118 -27.69 10.96 20.26
N LEU A 119 -26.63 10.15 20.18
CA LEU A 119 -26.13 9.35 21.29
C LEU A 119 -25.26 10.16 22.28
N ILE A 120 -24.62 11.24 21.80
CA ILE A 120 -23.80 12.14 22.63
C ILE A 120 -24.67 13.10 23.44
N GLU A 121 -25.79 13.59 22.89
CA GLU A 121 -26.74 14.45 23.63
C GLU A 121 -27.39 13.75 24.83
N LYS A 122 -27.45 12.40 24.85
CA LYS A 122 -27.96 11.63 26.00
C LYS A 122 -26.95 11.31 27.09
N LYS A 123 -25.66 11.67 26.94
CA LYS A 123 -24.64 11.40 27.96
C LYS A 123 -23.69 12.58 28.13
N ILE A 124 -24.23 13.71 28.56
CA ILE A 124 -23.42 14.67 29.32
C ILE A 124 -23.49 14.24 30.78
N SER A 125 -22.49 13.47 31.21
CA SER A 125 -22.13 13.38 32.63
C SER A 125 -20.66 13.76 32.79
N SER A 126 -20.45 14.54 33.83
CA SER A 126 -19.29 15.29 34.29
C SER A 126 -17.93 14.56 34.28
N PRO A 127 -16.80 15.30 34.36
CA PRO A 127 -15.47 14.74 34.23
C PRO A 127 -15.10 13.94 35.48
N GLN A 128 -15.20 12.62 35.39
CA GLN A 128 -14.73 11.71 36.44
C GLN A 128 -13.26 11.32 36.22
N LYS A 129 -12.51 11.42 37.32
CA LYS A 129 -11.11 11.01 37.51
C LYS A 129 -10.79 9.70 36.76
N LEU A 130 -9.71 9.71 35.98
CA LEU A 130 -9.23 8.63 35.11
C LEU A 130 -8.61 7.44 35.87
N ASN A 131 -9.26 6.93 36.93
CA ASN A 131 -8.84 5.69 37.57
C ASN A 131 -9.31 4.50 36.73
N GLY A 132 -8.36 3.75 36.14
CA GLY A 132 -8.64 2.47 35.45
C GLY A 132 -8.70 2.49 33.92
N LYS A 133 -8.39 3.62 33.26
CA LYS A 133 -8.31 3.68 31.78
C LYS A 133 -6.88 3.45 31.30
N LEU A 134 -6.73 2.63 30.26
CA LEU A 134 -5.49 2.47 29.51
C LEU A 134 -5.32 3.67 28.57
N VAL A 135 -4.13 4.26 28.56
CA VAL A 135 -3.81 5.40 27.70
C VAL A 135 -2.81 4.95 26.64
N PHE A 136 -3.04 5.37 25.40
CA PHE A 136 -2.23 5.04 24.24
C PHE A 136 -1.74 6.31 23.56
N ILE A 137 -0.49 6.30 23.10
CA ILE A 137 0.00 7.30 22.16
C ILE A 137 -0.55 6.91 20.79
N CYS A 138 -1.21 7.88 20.15
CA CYS A 138 -1.76 7.73 18.82
C CYS A 138 -0.83 8.43 17.82
N TYR A 139 -0.38 7.71 16.81
CA TYR A 139 0.49 8.27 15.78
C TYR A 139 0.14 7.72 14.40
N MET A 140 0.54 8.47 13.37
CA MET A 140 0.31 8.10 11.98
C MET A 140 1.64 7.92 11.25
N LEU A 141 1.72 6.93 10.38
CA LEU A 141 2.81 6.75 9.43
C LEU A 141 2.24 6.29 8.09
N GLU A 142 2.54 7.01 7.01
CA GLU A 142 2.05 6.71 5.65
C GLU A 142 0.52 6.51 5.60
N GLY A 143 -0.22 7.34 6.33
CA GLY A 143 -1.69 7.26 6.44
C GLY A 143 -2.22 6.19 7.41
N VAL A 144 -1.37 5.28 7.88
CA VAL A 144 -1.76 4.20 8.79
C VAL A 144 -1.71 4.68 10.23
N HIS A 145 -2.79 4.44 10.98
CA HIS A 145 -2.89 4.83 12.38
C HIS A 145 -2.42 3.70 13.29
N PHE A 146 -1.58 4.04 14.26
CA PHE A 146 -1.00 3.11 15.23
C PHE A 146 -1.28 3.57 16.65
N LEU A 147 -1.34 2.57 17.54
CA LEU A 147 -1.50 2.76 18.97
C LEU A 147 -0.42 1.99 19.71
N ILE A 148 0.28 2.70 20.58
CA ILE A 148 1.24 2.12 21.50
C ILE A 148 0.85 2.51 22.93
N PRO A 149 0.93 1.59 23.91
CA PRO A 149 0.69 1.93 25.31
C PRO A 149 1.53 3.13 25.75
N LYS A 150 0.90 4.14 26.34
CA LYS A 150 1.58 5.37 26.74
C LYS A 150 2.57 5.08 27.87
N LYS A 151 3.84 5.28 27.58
CA LYS A 151 4.96 5.27 28.54
C LYS A 151 5.81 6.51 28.29
N SER A 152 6.81 6.75 29.14
CA SER A 152 7.80 7.80 28.88
C SER A 152 8.52 7.51 27.55
N TYR A 153 8.54 8.51 26.66
CA TYR A 153 9.14 8.41 25.35
C TYR A 153 10.00 9.63 25.04
N ARG A 154 10.87 9.49 24.04
CA ARG A 154 11.65 10.58 23.44
C ARG A 154 11.39 10.59 21.93
N ILE A 155 11.55 11.74 21.29
CA ILE A 155 11.41 11.86 19.84
C ILE A 155 12.79 12.07 19.24
N LEU A 156 13.14 11.25 18.25
CA LEU A 156 14.27 11.45 17.36
C LEU A 156 13.73 11.94 16.02
N ARG A 157 14.44 12.87 15.37
CA ARG A 157 14.05 13.44 14.08
C ARG A 157 15.03 13.02 13.00
N ASP A 158 14.61 13.21 11.75
CA ASP A 158 15.49 13.09 10.57
C ASP A 158 16.13 11.69 10.41
N ILE A 159 15.37 10.66 10.80
CA ILE A 159 15.82 9.27 10.68
C ILE A 159 15.47 8.73 9.30
N PRO A 160 16.44 8.19 8.52
CA PRO A 160 16.14 7.59 7.23
C PRO A 160 15.14 6.44 7.35
N ALA A 161 14.10 6.46 6.52
CA ALA A 161 12.94 5.56 6.62
C ALA A 161 13.23 4.09 6.25
N PHE A 162 14.37 3.82 5.61
CA PHE A 162 14.81 2.47 5.25
C PHE A 162 15.53 1.73 6.38
N LYS A 163 15.86 2.41 7.49
CA LYS A 163 16.62 1.78 8.58
C LYS A 163 15.73 0.79 9.34
N LYS A 164 16.25 -0.41 9.59
CA LYS A 164 15.60 -1.42 10.45
C LYS A 164 15.92 -1.25 11.95
N GLN A 165 17.02 -0.57 12.25
CA GLN A 165 17.53 -0.41 13.60
C GLN A 165 18.38 0.86 13.73
N LEU A 166 18.40 1.45 14.92
CA LEU A 166 19.30 2.52 15.30
C LEU A 166 20.35 2.00 16.28
N ARG A 167 21.59 2.47 16.14
CA ARG A 167 22.60 2.32 17.18
C ARG A 167 22.52 3.55 18.08
N ILE A 168 22.10 3.36 19.33
CA ILE A 168 22.08 4.40 20.35
C ILE A 168 23.06 3.97 21.44
N LYS A 169 24.17 4.71 21.59
CA LYS A 169 25.35 4.25 22.34
C LYS A 169 25.79 2.88 21.81
N ASP A 170 25.93 1.87 22.66
CA ASP A 170 26.31 0.50 22.28
C ASP A 170 25.13 -0.45 22.07
N LYS A 171 23.88 0.06 22.06
CA LYS A 171 22.68 -0.77 21.93
C LYS A 171 22.05 -0.62 20.54
N LEU A 172 21.63 -1.75 19.98
CA LEU A 172 20.80 -1.80 18.78
C LEU A 172 19.34 -1.72 19.18
N VAL A 173 18.68 -0.66 18.73
CA VAL A 173 17.26 -0.40 18.95
C VAL A 173 16.50 -0.77 17.67
N PRO A 174 15.59 -1.76 17.70
CA PRO A 174 14.76 -2.09 16.56
C PRO A 174 13.81 -0.94 16.24
N LEU A 175 13.55 -0.74 14.94
CA LEU A 175 12.59 0.24 14.45
C LEU A 175 11.37 -0.47 13.86
N PHE A 176 10.20 0.07 14.17
CA PHE A 176 8.92 -0.37 13.68
C PHE A 176 8.16 0.78 13.00
N PRO A 177 7.44 0.53 11.90
CA PRO A 177 7.50 -0.66 11.06
C PRO A 177 8.88 -0.85 10.42
N GLY A 178 9.17 -2.08 9.98
CA GLY A 178 10.44 -2.41 9.33
C GLY A 178 10.60 -1.82 7.91
N PRO A 179 11.76 -2.08 7.26
CA PRO A 179 12.01 -1.63 5.90
C PRO A 179 10.93 -2.09 4.91
N GLY A 180 10.55 -1.21 3.98
CA GLY A 180 9.50 -1.49 2.99
C GLY A 180 8.09 -1.04 3.39
N PHE A 181 7.88 -0.63 4.64
CA PHE A 181 6.61 0.00 5.05
C PHE A 181 6.49 1.43 4.48
N VAL A 182 7.54 2.22 4.62
CA VAL A 182 7.63 3.53 3.97
C VAL A 182 7.98 3.31 2.51
N LEU A 183 7.04 3.64 1.62
CA LEU A 183 7.23 3.49 0.18
C LEU A 183 8.17 4.60 -0.32
N MET A 184 9.28 4.18 -0.91
CA MET A 184 10.30 5.06 -1.48
C MET A 184 10.42 4.76 -2.97
N GLU A 185 10.52 5.81 -3.80
CA GLU A 185 10.89 5.63 -5.20
C GLU A 185 12.39 5.38 -5.35
N GLU A 186 12.81 4.84 -6.49
CA GLU A 186 14.20 4.49 -6.75
C GLU A 186 15.06 5.77 -6.75
N GLY A 187 15.96 5.89 -5.77
CA GLY A 187 16.79 7.09 -5.57
C GLY A 187 16.25 8.12 -4.55
N GLU A 188 15.02 7.99 -4.07
CA GLU A 188 14.49 8.86 -3.03
C GLU A 188 15.13 8.59 -1.66
N LYS A 189 15.33 9.65 -0.87
CA LYS A 189 15.70 9.56 0.55
C LYS A 189 14.62 10.22 1.41
N LYS A 190 13.72 9.41 1.95
CA LYS A 190 12.71 9.88 2.92
C LYS A 190 13.26 9.80 4.34
N GLN A 191 13.08 10.90 5.07
CA GLN A 191 13.39 10.98 6.50
C GLN A 191 12.08 11.05 7.29
N LYS A 192 12.08 10.44 8.47
CA LYS A 192 10.91 10.32 9.35
C LYS A 192 11.31 10.57 10.80
N ASN A 193 10.33 10.87 11.63
CA ASN A 193 10.52 10.97 13.06
C ASN A 193 10.36 9.59 13.71
N VAL A 194 10.98 9.38 14.87
CA VAL A 194 10.93 8.13 15.62
C VAL A 194 10.58 8.41 17.08
N ILE A 195 9.53 7.76 17.58
CA ILE A 195 9.21 7.67 19.01
C ILE A 195 10.08 6.56 19.59
N LEU A 196 10.98 6.92 20.52
CA LEU A 196 11.80 5.98 21.26
C LEU A 196 11.15 5.71 22.62
N LEU A 197 10.79 4.46 22.90
CA LEU A 197 10.06 4.06 24.10
C LEU A 197 10.65 2.78 24.69
N LYS A 198 10.58 2.64 26.03
CA LYS A 198 11.04 1.45 26.75
C LYS A 198 9.91 0.50 27.09
N ASP A 199 10.09 -0.78 26.82
CA ASP A 199 9.17 -1.82 27.26
C ASP A 199 9.28 -2.09 28.77
N SER A 200 8.44 -3.01 29.29
CA SER A 200 8.49 -3.42 30.70
C SER A 200 9.80 -4.11 31.09
N SER A 201 10.52 -4.69 30.13
CA SER A 201 11.84 -5.29 30.29
C SER A 201 13.00 -4.30 30.17
N LYS A 202 12.71 -3.00 30.06
CA LYS A 202 13.66 -1.89 29.85
C LYS A 202 14.40 -1.95 28.50
N LYS A 203 13.94 -2.75 27.52
CA LYS A 203 14.45 -2.69 26.14
C LYS A 203 13.84 -1.51 25.41
N GLU A 204 14.65 -0.86 24.58
CA GLU A 204 14.23 0.28 23.78
C GLU A 204 13.68 -0.18 22.44
N HIS A 205 12.57 0.44 22.02
CA HIS A 205 11.92 0.23 20.73
C HIS A 205 11.68 1.59 20.09
N GLY A 206 11.91 1.68 18.77
CA GLY A 206 11.65 2.87 17.99
C GLY A 206 10.42 2.70 17.10
N PHE A 207 9.57 3.72 17.04
CA PHE A 207 8.36 3.73 16.21
C PHE A 207 8.39 4.92 15.25
N TYR A 208 8.46 4.65 13.94
CA TYR A 208 8.40 5.69 12.92
C TYR A 208 7.04 6.39 12.91
N PHE A 209 7.04 7.70 12.71
CA PHE A 209 5.81 8.48 12.55
C PHE A 209 6.00 9.71 11.68
N ASP A 210 4.90 10.13 11.06
CA ASP A 210 4.70 11.40 10.37
C ASP A 210 4.04 12.42 11.29
N GLU A 211 3.00 11.99 12.01
CA GLU A 211 2.18 12.87 12.83
C GLU A 211 1.82 12.20 14.16
N LEU A 212 1.94 12.96 15.26
CA LEU A 212 1.37 12.59 16.56
C LEU A 212 -0.06 13.13 16.65
N LYS A 213 -0.97 12.28 17.09
CA LYS A 213 -2.36 12.65 17.37
C LYS A 213 -2.57 12.74 18.88
N GLU A 214 -3.76 13.21 19.27
CA GLU A 214 -4.16 13.20 20.67
C GLU A 214 -4.11 11.79 21.25
N ASP A 215 -3.64 11.69 22.50
CA ASP A 215 -3.60 10.42 23.21
C ASP A 215 -4.99 9.83 23.36
N TRP A 216 -5.06 8.51 23.22
CA TRP A 216 -6.32 7.81 23.34
C TRP A 216 -6.43 7.09 24.69
N ALA A 217 -7.41 7.49 25.52
CA ALA A 217 -7.78 6.78 26.73
C ALA A 217 -9.03 5.90 26.53
N VAL A 218 -8.96 4.64 26.96
CA VAL A 218 -10.05 3.65 26.89
C VAL A 218 -10.01 2.69 28.08
N SER A 219 -11.15 2.22 28.55
CA SER A 219 -11.21 1.17 29.59
C SER A 219 -10.73 -0.18 29.03
N LYS A 220 -10.22 -1.06 29.90
CA LYS A 220 -9.75 -2.38 29.50
C LYS A 220 -10.85 -3.23 28.86
N THR A 221 -12.06 -3.23 29.43
CA THR A 221 -13.22 -3.96 28.90
C THR A 221 -13.60 -3.50 27.50
N SER A 222 -13.72 -2.20 27.28
CA SER A 222 -14.04 -1.66 25.95
C SER A 222 -12.93 -1.89 24.93
N LEU A 223 -11.67 -1.93 25.37
CA LEU A 223 -10.56 -2.30 24.48
C LEU A 223 -10.70 -3.74 24.01
N GLU A 224 -11.01 -4.68 24.91
CA GLU A 224 -11.18 -6.10 24.58
C GLU A 224 -12.36 -6.35 23.63
N GLU A 225 -13.47 -5.63 23.82
CA GLU A 225 -14.64 -5.70 22.92
C GLU A 225 -14.36 -5.15 21.52
N MET A 226 -13.51 -4.11 21.42
CA MET A 226 -13.21 -3.43 20.16
C MET A 226 -12.04 -4.06 19.38
N LEU A 227 -11.23 -4.90 20.02
CA LEU A 227 -9.99 -5.43 19.46
C LEU A 227 -10.27 -6.65 18.59
N GLU A 228 -10.20 -6.45 17.27
CA GLU A 228 -10.11 -7.55 16.30
C GLU A 228 -8.69 -8.13 16.37
N LYS A 229 -8.53 -9.31 16.99
CA LYS A 229 -7.21 -9.95 17.12
C LYS A 229 -6.61 -10.21 15.74
N ASP A 230 -5.35 -9.85 15.57
CA ASP A 230 -4.61 -10.07 14.34
C ASP A 230 -3.42 -10.97 14.65
N SER A 231 -3.37 -12.15 14.04
CA SER A 231 -2.28 -13.12 14.20
C SER A 231 -1.29 -13.10 13.03
N THR A 232 -1.50 -12.24 12.02
CA THR A 232 -0.68 -12.24 10.80
C THR A 232 0.64 -11.51 10.96
N ASN A 233 0.75 -10.57 11.91
CA ASN A 233 1.97 -9.80 12.16
C ASN A 233 2.34 -9.89 13.64
N GLY A 234 3.45 -10.56 13.97
CA GLY A 234 3.85 -10.84 15.35
C GLY A 234 4.11 -9.62 16.26
N GLN A 235 4.13 -8.41 15.68
CA GLN A 235 4.27 -7.13 16.39
C GLN A 235 2.94 -6.34 16.51
N ILE A 236 1.86 -6.78 15.88
CA ILE A 236 0.52 -6.19 16.04
C ILE A 236 -0.33 -7.12 16.89
N LEU A 237 -0.93 -6.61 17.97
CA LEU A 237 -1.85 -7.36 18.83
C LEU A 237 -3.24 -7.52 18.21
N GLY A 238 -3.64 -6.52 17.42
CA GLY A 238 -4.93 -6.49 16.78
C GLY A 238 -5.25 -5.11 16.21
N LYS A 239 -6.44 -5.01 15.64
CA LYS A 239 -6.95 -3.82 14.97
C LYS A 239 -8.19 -3.31 15.68
N ILE A 240 -8.35 -2.01 15.71
CA ILE A 240 -9.50 -1.36 16.33
C ILE A 240 -10.12 -0.39 15.34
N LYS A 241 -11.42 -0.52 15.08
CA LYS A 241 -12.18 0.42 14.24
C LYS A 241 -12.89 1.44 15.13
N ARG A 242 -12.59 2.73 14.94
CA ARG A 242 -13.25 3.81 15.68
C ARG A 242 -13.38 5.07 14.83
N LYS A 243 -14.57 5.66 14.79
CA LYS A 243 -14.87 6.88 14.02
C LYS A 243 -14.43 6.77 12.54
N GLY A 244 -14.65 5.61 11.92
CA GLY A 244 -14.28 5.34 10.53
C GLY A 244 -12.79 5.20 10.26
N LYS A 245 -11.95 5.09 11.30
CA LYS A 245 -10.50 4.87 11.19
C LYS A 245 -10.09 3.53 11.77
N LEU A 246 -9.13 2.88 11.13
CA LEU A 246 -8.52 1.62 11.57
C LEU A 246 -7.21 1.91 12.30
N TYR A 247 -7.13 1.51 13.56
CA TYR A 247 -5.95 1.67 14.40
C TYR A 247 -5.29 0.31 14.64
N HIS A 248 -3.98 0.25 14.48
CA HIS A 248 -3.19 -0.95 14.72
C HIS A 248 -2.58 -0.89 16.11
N LEU A 249 -3.00 -1.79 17.00
CA LEU A 249 -2.47 -1.89 18.34
C LEU A 249 -1.14 -2.65 18.31
N VAL A 250 -0.06 -1.98 18.64
CA VAL A 250 1.30 -2.54 18.57
C VAL A 250 1.64 -3.24 19.89
N LYS A 251 2.29 -4.40 19.77
CA LYS A 251 2.85 -5.17 20.88
C LYS A 251 4.18 -4.55 21.32
N ILE A 252 4.31 -4.27 22.62
CA ILE A 252 5.53 -3.73 23.24
C ILE A 252 5.95 -4.64 24.40
#